data_AF-A0A158JYF6-F1
#
_entry.id   AF-A0A158JYF6-F1
#
_cell.length_a   1.000
_cell.length_b   1.000
_cell.length_c   1.000
_cell.angle_alpha   90.00
_cell.angle_beta   90.00
_cell.angle_gamma   90.00
#
_symmetry.space_group_name_H-M   'P 1'
#
loop_
_entity.id
_entity.type
_entity.pdbx_description
1 polymer ?
#
loop_
_entity_poly.entity_id
_entity_poly.type
_entity_poly.pdbx_seq_one_letter_code
_entity_poly.pdbx_strand_id
1 'polypeptide(L)'
;MPSATITSKGQVTIRVSIRSDLGLSAGDRIEFVMNDVTSHYEVIPATCSVQSLKGILKKPAKPVSIDDMNAAIAGSGASAR
;
A
#
# COMPACT_ATOMS: atom_id res chain seq x y z
N MET A 1 23.73 -8.11 -14.34
CA MET A 1 22.91 -7.54 -13.25
C MET A 1 22.83 -6.03 -13.42
N PRO A 2 21.63 -5.43 -13.38
CA PRO A 2 21.51 -3.98 -13.34
C PRO A 2 22.07 -3.46 -12.00
N SER A 3 22.98 -2.49 -12.07
CA SER A 3 23.51 -1.77 -10.90
C SER A 3 23.39 -0.26 -11.15
N ALA A 4 23.35 0.51 -10.07
CA ALA A 4 23.27 1.96 -10.12
C ALA A 4 24.24 2.57 -9.10
N THR A 5 24.79 3.73 -9.45
CA THR A 5 25.68 4.50 -8.57
C THR A 5 24.90 5.67 -8.00
N ILE A 6 25.13 5.94 -6.71
CA ILE A 6 24.54 7.11 -6.04
C ILE A 6 25.25 8.36 -6.57
N THR A 7 24.48 9.32 -7.07
CA THR A 7 24.99 10.62 -7.50
C THR A 7 25.50 11.44 -6.31
N SER A 8 26.24 12.51 -6.54
CA SER A 8 26.69 13.42 -5.47
C SER A 8 25.54 14.04 -4.66
N LYS A 9 24.32 14.05 -5.20
CA LYS A 9 23.10 14.52 -4.53
C LYS A 9 22.36 13.43 -3.74
N GLY A 10 22.94 12.23 -3.63
CA GLY A 10 22.30 11.11 -2.93
C GLY A 10 21.20 10.42 -3.73
N GLN A 11 21.05 10.70 -5.02
CA GLN A 11 20.00 10.09 -5.86
C GLN A 11 20.52 8.83 -6.54
N VAL A 12 19.67 7.80 -6.62
CA VAL A 12 19.90 6.58 -7.42
C VAL A 12 18.94 6.54 -8.61
N THR A 13 19.43 6.14 -9.78
CA THR A 13 18.58 6.02 -10.98
C THR A 13 18.07 4.59 -11.12
N ILE A 14 16.75 4.42 -11.11
CA ILE A 14 16.11 3.14 -11.45
C ILE A 14 16.08 3.03 -12.98
N ARG A 15 16.84 2.07 -13.53
CA ARG A 15 16.94 1.87 -14.98
C ARG A 15 15.60 1.45 -15.58
N VAL A 16 15.43 1.74 -16.88
CA VAL A 16 14.15 1.54 -17.60
C VAL A 16 13.59 0.13 -17.45
N SER A 17 14.42 -0.91 -17.52
CA SER A 17 13.96 -2.30 -17.36
C SER A 17 13.33 -2.54 -15.99
N ILE A 18 13.98 -2.08 -14.91
CA ILE A 18 13.46 -2.24 -13.55
C ILE A 18 12.18 -1.39 -13.36
N ARG A 19 12.11 -0.18 -13.92
CA ARG A 19 10.88 0.62 -13.85
C ARG A 19 9.70 -0.08 -14.52
N SER A 20 9.92 -0.68 -15.69
CA SER A 20 8.89 -1.44 -16.40
C SER A 20 8.42 -2.65 -15.59
N ASP A 21 9.36 -3.40 -15.01
CA ASP A 21 9.03 -4.59 -14.21
C ASP A 21 8.25 -4.23 -12.94
N LEU A 22 8.55 -3.07 -12.34
CA LEU A 22 7.87 -2.53 -11.16
C LEU A 22 6.62 -1.69 -11.47
N GLY A 23 6.31 -1.45 -12.76
CA GLY A 23 5.19 -0.60 -13.17
C GLY A 23 5.31 0.87 -12.75
N LEU A 24 6.54 1.39 -12.61
CA LEU A 24 6.80 2.76 -12.13
C LEU A 24 6.82 3.80 -13.26
N SER A 25 6.15 4.92 -13.00
CA SER A 25 6.10 6.13 -13.81
C SER A 25 6.68 7.35 -13.06
N ALA A 26 6.90 8.45 -13.78
CA ALA A 26 7.35 9.69 -13.15
C ALA A 26 6.28 10.21 -12.18
N GLY A 27 6.67 10.51 -10.94
CA GLY A 27 5.76 10.96 -9.88
C GLY A 27 5.27 9.83 -8.96
N ASP A 28 5.55 8.58 -9.29
CA ASP A 28 5.19 7.45 -8.44
C ASP A 28 5.99 7.42 -7.15
N ARG A 29 5.31 7.02 -6.07
CA ARG A 29 5.93 6.81 -4.77
C ARG A 29 6.48 5.39 -4.69
N ILE A 30 7.67 5.27 -4.11
CA ILE A 30 8.30 3.99 -3.77
C ILE A 30 8.54 3.95 -2.26
N GLU A 31 8.39 2.75 -1.68
CA GLU A 31 8.70 2.48 -0.29
C GLU A 31 9.95 1.59 -0.20
N PHE A 32 10.78 1.87 0.81
CA PHE A 32 11.95 1.06 1.13
C PHE A 32 11.65 0.32 2.43
N VAL A 33 11.65 -1.00 2.37
CA VAL A 33 11.35 -1.86 3.51
C VAL A 33 12.57 -2.72 3.80
N MET A 34 12.99 -2.80 5.06
CA MET A 34 14.02 -3.74 5.48
C MET A 34 13.41 -5.13 5.51
N ASN A 35 13.98 -6.07 4.77
CA ASN A 35 13.67 -7.48 4.93
C ASN A 35 14.60 -8.07 5.99
N ASP A 36 14.07 -8.37 7.17
CA ASP A 36 14.86 -8.91 8.29
C ASP A 36 15.47 -10.29 8.03
N VAL A 37 14.91 -11.06 7.08
CA VAL A 37 15.41 -12.40 6.72
C VAL A 37 16.62 -12.30 5.79
N THR A 38 16.54 -11.42 4.78
CA THR A 38 17.62 -11.25 3.80
C THR A 38 18.61 -10.15 4.17
N SER A 39 18.29 -9.32 5.17
CA SER A 39 19.02 -8.11 5.54
C SER A 39 19.20 -7.11 4.38
N HIS A 40 18.30 -7.16 3.40
CA HIS A 40 18.30 -6.26 2.25
C HIS A 40 17.15 -5.26 2.35
N TYR A 41 17.36 -4.08 1.77
CA TYR A 41 16.25 -3.18 1.50
C TYR A 41 15.52 -3.60 0.22
N GLU A 42 14.23 -3.82 0.35
CA GLU A 42 13.31 -4.07 -0.76
C GLU A 42 12.66 -2.77 -1.19
N VAL A 43 12.51 -2.60 -2.51
CA VAL A 43 11.84 -1.44 -3.11
C VAL A 43 10.46 -1.87 -3.58
N ILE A 44 9.43 -1.29 -2.98
CA ILE A 44 8.04 -1.64 -3.26
C ILE A 44 7.34 -0.44 -3.93
N PRO A 45 6.68 -0.63 -5.08
CA PRO A 45 5.83 0.40 -5.67
C PRO A 45 4.65 0.72 -4.76
N ALA A 46 4.56 1.94 -4.27
CA ALA A 46 3.40 2.45 -3.54
C ALA A 46 2.46 3.19 -4.51
N THR A 47 2.20 2.56 -5.66
CA THR A 47 1.42 3.13 -6.78
C THR A 47 -0.07 2.82 -6.70
N CYS A 48 -0.49 1.97 -5.76
CA CYS A 48 -1.89 1.61 -5.57
C CYS A 48 -2.70 2.80 -5.02
N SER A 49 -3.46 3.46 -5.89
CA SER A 49 -4.46 4.45 -5.49
C SER A 49 -5.59 3.78 -4.71
N VAL A 50 -6.11 4.40 -3.64
CA VAL A 50 -7.33 3.94 -2.94
C VAL A 50 -8.52 3.83 -3.90
N GLN A 51 -8.51 4.60 -5.01
CA GLN A 51 -9.54 4.49 -6.05
C GLN A 51 -9.53 3.13 -6.75
N SER A 52 -8.40 2.41 -6.81
CA SER A 52 -8.35 1.05 -7.38
C SER A 52 -9.11 0.03 -6.53
N LEU A 53 -9.34 0.32 -5.25
CA LEU A 53 -10.17 -0.50 -4.35
C LEU A 53 -11.67 -0.26 -4.56
N LYS A 54 -12.06 0.77 -5.32
CA LYS A 54 -13.47 1.11 -5.54
C LYS A 54 -14.16 -0.04 -6.27
N GLY A 55 -15.20 -0.59 -5.65
CA GLY A 55 -16.00 -1.68 -6.22
C GLY A 55 -15.51 -3.09 -5.91
N ILE A 56 -14.44 -3.24 -5.11
CA ILE A 56 -13.95 -4.57 -4.69
C ILE A 56 -14.92 -5.27 -3.74
N LEU A 57 -15.70 -4.50 -2.96
CA LEU A 57 -16.68 -5.03 -2.04
C LEU A 57 -18.01 -5.28 -2.76
N LYS A 58 -18.51 -6.52 -2.65
CA LYS A 58 -19.85 -6.86 -3.14
C LYS A 58 -20.91 -6.10 -2.35
N LYS A 59 -22.01 -5.74 -3.03
CA LYS A 59 -23.18 -5.16 -2.37
C LYS A 59 -23.69 -6.15 -1.30
N PRO A 60 -23.91 -5.71 -0.05
CA PRO A 60 -24.40 -6.59 1.00
C PRO A 60 -25.83 -7.05 0.68
N ALA A 61 -26.15 -8.30 1.05
CA ALA A 61 -27.47 -8.88 0.83
C ALA A 61 -28.57 -8.18 1.64
N LYS A 62 -28.21 -7.62 2.81
CA LYS A 62 -29.08 -6.80 3.65
C LYS A 62 -28.35 -5.50 3.99
N PRO A 63 -28.93 -4.32 3.70
CA PRO A 63 -28.38 -3.06 4.16
C PRO A 63 -28.52 -2.96 5.69
N VAL A 64 -27.55 -2.34 6.33
CA VAL A 64 -27.55 -2.06 7.79
C VAL A 64 -27.84 -0.58 7.98
N SER A 65 -28.73 -0.25 8.92
CA SER A 65 -29.02 1.15 9.25
C SER A 65 -27.91 1.75 10.14
N ILE A 66 -27.83 3.07 10.18
CA ILE A 66 -26.89 3.75 11.10
C ILE A 66 -27.24 3.45 12.56
N ASP A 67 -28.53 3.33 12.89
CA ASP A 67 -28.98 2.99 14.24
C ASP A 67 -28.52 1.58 14.66
N ASP A 68 -28.65 0.59 13.77
CA ASP A 68 -28.16 -0.78 14.03
C ASP A 68 -26.64 -0.82 14.23
N MET A 69 -25.90 0.00 13.45
CA MET A 69 -24.45 0.11 13.56
C MET A 69 -24.04 0.72 14.91
N ASN A 70 -24.72 1.79 15.32
CA ASN A 70 -24.47 2.45 16.62
C ASN A 70 -24.82 1.54 17.80
N ALA A 71 -25.92 0.78 17.71
CA ALA A 71 -26.31 -0.20 18.73
C ALA A 71 -25.24 -1.29 18.89
N ALA A 72 -24.68 -1.79 17.78
CA ALA A 72 -23.60 -2.78 17.81
C ALA A 72 -22.32 -2.22 18.43
N ILE A 73 -21.91 -0.99 18.08
CA ILE A 73 -20.75 -0.32 18.66
C ILE A 73 -20.91 -0.15 20.18
N ALA A 74 -22.08 0.30 20.63
CA ALA A 74 -22.38 0.47 22.05
C ALA A 74 -22.34 -0.86 22.81
N GLY A 75 -22.92 -1.92 22.23
CA GLY A 75 -22.91 -3.27 22.82
C GLY A 75 -21.51 -3.87 22.93
N SER A 76 -20.67 -3.74 21.88
CA SER A 76 -19.30 -4.25 21.90
C SER A 76 -18.37 -3.44 22.80
N GLY A 77 -18.54 -2.11 22.88
CA GLY A 77 -17.77 -1.25 23.79
C GLY A 77 -18.07 -1.53 25.28
N ALA A 78 -19.29 -1.97 25.60
CA ALA A 78 -19.66 -2.38 26.95
C ALA A 78 -19.06 -3.73 27.36
N SER A 79 -18.76 -4.62 26.41
CA SER A 79 -18.18 -5.95 26.65
C SER A 79 -16.65 -5.93 26.79
N ALA A 80 -15.99 -4.81 26.52
CA ALA A 80 -14.54 -4.64 26.65
C ALA A 80 -14.10 -4.12 28.04
N ARG A 81 -15.00 -4.12 29.03
CA ARG A 81 -14.78 -3.67 30.41
C ARG A 81 -14.81 -4.82 31.39
#